data_AF-I2GHF4-F1
#
_entry.id   AF-I2GHF4-F1
#
_cell.length_a   1.000
_cell.length_b   1.000
_cell.length_c   1.000
_cell.angle_alpha   90.00
_cell.angle_beta   90.00
_cell.angle_gamma   90.00
#
_symmetry.space_group_name_H-M   'P 1'
#
loop_
_entity.id
_entity.type
_entity.pdbx_description
1 polymer ?
#
loop_
_entity_poly.entity_id
_entity_poly.type
_entity_poly.pdbx_seq_one_letter_code
_entity_poly.pdbx_strand_id
1 'polypeptide(L)' 'MEAERLSPGSEQLVAGMRRAVQKVIEQAKRNDEELVIARNGKPVRIKAREL' A
#
# COMPACT_ATOMS: atom_id res chain seq x y z
N MET A 1 -16.42 -20.76 -4.22
CA MET A 1 -16.24 -19.30 -4.07
C MET A 1 -15.61 -18.82 -5.36
N GLU A 2 -16.42 -18.30 -6.28
CA GLU A 2 -15.89 -17.73 -7.52
C GLU A 2 -15.19 -16.42 -7.18
N ALA A 3 -13.93 -16.28 -7.60
CA ALA A 3 -13.24 -15.02 -7.54
C ALA A 3 -13.94 -14.08 -8.53
N GLU A 4 -14.73 -13.13 -8.02
CA GLU A 4 -15.22 -11.99 -8.81
C GLU A 4 -14.00 -11.32 -9.44
N ARG A 5 -13.75 -11.62 -10.72
CA ARG A 5 -12.72 -10.93 -11.48
C ARG A 5 -13.10 -9.46 -11.50
N LEU A 6 -12.22 -8.63 -10.95
CA LEU A 6 -12.32 -7.18 -11.02
C LEU A 6 -12.55 -6.76 -12.47
N SER A 7 -13.46 -5.82 -12.71
CA SER A 7 -13.63 -5.27 -14.05
C SER A 7 -12.31 -4.66 -14.54
N PRO A 8 -12.02 -4.61 -15.85
CA PRO A 8 -10.76 -4.06 -16.37
C PRO A 8 -10.45 -2.64 -15.89
N GLY A 9 -11.47 -1.80 -15.68
CA GLY A 9 -11.31 -0.46 -15.10
C GLY A 9 -10.90 -0.50 -13.63
N SER A 10 -11.39 -1.47 -12.87
CA SER A 10 -11.00 -1.71 -11.48
C SER A 10 -9.56 -2.21 -11.37
N GLU A 11 -9.10 -3.06 -12.31
CA GLU A 11 -7.70 -3.53 -12.34
C GLU A 11 -6.71 -2.39 -12.56
N GLN A 12 -6.99 -1.49 -13.50
CA GLN A 12 -6.16 -0.32 -13.76
C GLN A 12 -6.11 0.64 -12.56
N LEU A 13 -7.25 0.84 -11.89
CA LEU A 13 -7.34 1.64 -10.68
C LEU A 13 -6.48 1.03 -9.56
N VAL A 14 -6.60 -0.28 -9.31
CA VAL A 14 -5.78 -0.99 -8.31
C VAL A 14 -4.29 -0.90 -8.65
N ALA A 15 -3.92 -1.04 -9.92
CA ALA A 15 -2.53 -0.89 -10.37
C ALA A 15 -2.01 0.55 -10.19
N GLY A 16 -2.85 1.56 -10.42
CA GLY A 16 -2.56 2.97 -10.14
C GLY A 16 -2.34 3.22 -8.65
N MET A 17 -3.25 2.74 -7.82
CA MET A 17 -3.18 2.86 -6.36
C MET A 17 -1.93 2.18 -5.79
N ARG A 18 -1.62 0.96 -6.25
CA ARG A 18 -0.40 0.25 -5.86
C ARG A 18 0.86 1.07 -6.19
N ARG A 19 0.93 1.65 -7.39
CA ARG A 19 2.07 2.50 -7.79
C ARG A 19 2.19 3.76 -6.93
N ALA A 20 1.08 4.40 -6.58
CA ALA A 20 1.07 5.57 -5.72
C ALA A 20 1.57 5.24 -4.31
N VAL A 21 1.06 4.16 -3.71
CA VAL A 21 1.48 3.69 -2.37
C VAL A 21 2.96 3.32 -2.37
N GLN A 22 3.45 2.63 -3.41
CA GLN A 22 4.87 2.30 -3.54
C GLN A 22 5.75 3.56 -3.50
N LYS A 23 5.37 4.61 -4.22
CA LYS A 23 6.12 5.89 -4.22
C LYS A 23 6.19 6.53 -2.84
N VAL A 24 5.09 6.50 -2.08
CA VAL A 24 5.05 7.02 -0.70
C VAL A 24 5.99 6.24 0.21
N ILE A 25 5.97 4.90 0.13
CA ILE A 25 6.88 4.05 0.93
C ILE A 25 8.34 4.34 0.57
N GLU A 26 8.69 4.41 -0.72
CA GLU A 26 10.05 4.69 -1.15
C GLU A 26 10.54 6.10 -0.76
N GLN A 27 9.64 7.08 -0.66
CA GLN A 27 9.97 8.40 -0.14
C GLN A 27 10.21 8.34 1.38
N ALA A 28 9.32 7.70 2.12
CA ALA A 28 9.44 7.53 3.56
C ALA A 28 10.72 6.77 3.95
N LYS A 29 11.11 5.75 3.16
CA LYS A 29 12.38 5.03 3.31
C LYS A 29 13.60 5.94 3.19
N ARG A 30 13.61 6.82 2.19
CA ARG A 30 14.71 7.77 1.95
C ARG A 30 14.86 8.79 3.07
N ASN A 31 13.74 9.12 3.74
CA ASN A 31 13.70 10.10 4.82
C ASN A 31 13.79 9.46 6.23
N ASP A 32 13.94 8.13 6.33
CA ASP A 32 13.88 7.36 7.58
C ASP A 32 12.62 7.60 8.44
N GLU A 33 11.48 7.80 7.77
CA GLU A 33 10.19 8.09 8.41
C GLU A 33 9.50 6.84 8.98
N GLU A 34 8.53 7.08 9.87
CA GLU A 34 7.57 6.06 10.30
C GLU A 34 6.25 6.19 9.56
N LEU A 35 5.66 5.05 9.19
CA LEU A 35 4.34 4.98 8.57
C LEU A 35 3.35 4.30 9.52
N VAL A 36 2.09 4.76 9.48
CA VAL A 36 0.98 4.08 10.15
C VAL A 36 0.25 3.24 9.11
N ILE A 37 0.23 1.92 9.31
CA ILE A 37 -0.50 0.98 8.45
C ILE A 37 -1.58 0.27 9.25
N ALA A 38 -2.63 -0.19 8.56
CA ALA A 38 -3.62 -1.09 9.17
C ALA A 38 -3.12 -2.54 9.08
N ARG A 39 -2.92 -3.20 10.21
CA ARG A 39 -2.59 -4.63 10.32
C ARG A 39 -3.63 -5.32 11.18
N ASN A 40 -4.34 -6.31 10.62
CA ASN A 40 -5.45 -6.99 11.30
C ASN A 40 -6.51 -6.01 11.86
N GLY A 41 -6.84 -4.97 11.08
CA GLY A 41 -7.81 -3.94 11.46
C GLY A 41 -7.33 -2.95 12.54
N LYS A 42 -6.09 -3.05 13.01
CA LYS A 42 -5.51 -2.13 14.01
C LYS A 42 -4.41 -1.26 13.37
N PRO A 43 -4.32 0.03 13.74
CA PRO A 43 -3.22 0.87 13.31
C PRO A 43 -1.92 0.42 13.99
N VAL A 44 -0.86 0.26 13.20
CA VAL A 44 0.48 -0.11 13.66
C VAL A 44 1.47 0.87 13.04
N ARG A 45 2.36 1.44 13.87
CA ARG A 45 3.51 2.22 13.39
C ARG A 45 4.65 1.28 13.03
N ILE A 46 5.26 1.51 11.88
CA ILE A 46 6.41 0.74 11.40
C ILE A 46 7.43 1.70 10.77
N LYS A 47 8.72 1.43 10.94
CA LYS A 47 9.78 2.18 10.24
C LYS A 47 9.68 1.85 8.75
N ALA A 48 9.71 2.86 7.89
CA ALA A 48 9.51 2.65 6.46
C ALA A 48 10.54 1.70 5.84
N ARG A 49 11.76 1.62 6.39
CA ARG A 49 12.82 0.67 5.98
C ARG A 49 12.49 -0.81 6.24
N GLU A 50 11.51 -1.10 7.09
CA GLU A 50 11.08 -2.46 7.44
C GLU A 50 9.90 -2.96 6.58
N LEU A 51 9.35 -2.09 5.72
CA LEU A 51 8.32 -2.41 4.72
C LEU A 51 8.94 -2.89 3.40
#